data_AF-Q19Q20-F1
#
_entry.id   AF-Q19Q20-F1
#
_cell.length_a   1.000
_cell.length_b   1.000
_cell.length_c   1.000
_cell.angle_alpha   90.00
_cell.angle_beta   90.00
_cell.angle_gamma   90.00
#
_symmetry.space_group_name_H-M   'P 1'
#
loop_
_entity.id
_entity.type
_entity.pdbx_description
1 polymer ?
#
loop_
_entity_poly.entity_id
_entity_poly.type
_entity_poly.pdbx_seq_one_letter_code
_entity_poly.pdbx_strand_id
1 'polypeptide(L)'
;PLLDSSNMTFSDWVKIAQDIQQSYEFFDGFVVLHGTDTLSYTASALSFMLENLGKTVIITGSQIPIFETRTDGKDNLMSALIIAGNYVIPEVCVFFNSKLFRGNRTIKISSAALDAFNSPNVTPLAKMGINVEIDYRSIFRPCTVAKFTVHSKLNENVGILRIFPNMPTQTISAFLQAPMLGV
;
A
#
# COMPACT_ATOMS: atom_id res chain seq x y z
N PRO A 1 6.60 -18.71 -0.15
CA PRO A 1 7.82 -18.38 -0.94
C PRO A 1 7.85 -16.86 -1.17
N LEU A 2 9.00 -16.30 -1.57
CA LEU A 2 9.01 -14.94 -2.12
C LEU A 2 8.20 -14.91 -3.42
N LEU A 3 7.49 -13.82 -3.66
CA LEU A 3 6.58 -13.66 -4.79
C LEU A 3 6.91 -12.41 -5.60
N ASP A 4 6.77 -12.51 -6.92
CA ASP A 4 6.57 -11.34 -7.75
C ASP A 4 5.18 -10.75 -7.43
N SER A 5 5.13 -9.44 -7.20
CA SER A 5 3.90 -8.71 -6.91
C SER A 5 2.82 -8.90 -7.98
N SER A 6 3.20 -9.12 -9.24
CA SER A 6 2.26 -9.38 -10.34
C SER A 6 1.47 -10.69 -10.18
N ASN A 7 1.97 -11.62 -9.34
CA ASN A 7 1.31 -12.89 -9.03
C ASN A 7 0.56 -12.89 -7.69
N MET A 8 0.49 -11.75 -7.01
CA MET A 8 -0.18 -11.66 -5.71
C MET A 8 -1.69 -11.67 -5.85
N THR A 9 -2.33 -12.37 -4.92
CA THR A 9 -3.79 -12.56 -4.86
C THR A 9 -4.35 -12.04 -3.54
N PHE A 10 -5.68 -12.06 -3.41
CA PHE A 10 -6.37 -11.77 -2.13
C PHE A 10 -5.81 -12.59 -0.97
N SER A 11 -5.47 -13.87 -1.22
CA SER A 11 -4.92 -14.75 -0.18
C SER A 11 -3.57 -14.27 0.35
N ASP A 12 -2.78 -13.58 -0.46
CA ASP A 12 -1.47 -13.08 -0.07
C ASP A 12 -1.60 -11.78 0.75
N TRP A 13 -2.57 -10.94 0.42
CA TRP A 13 -2.92 -9.78 1.26
C TRP A 13 -3.42 -10.22 2.64
N VAL A 14 -4.24 -11.28 2.70
CA VAL A 14 -4.72 -11.87 3.96
C VAL A 14 -3.57 -12.38 4.80
N LYS A 15 -2.58 -13.07 4.21
CA LYS A 15 -1.37 -13.51 4.92
C LYS A 15 -0.63 -12.32 5.55
N ILE A 16 -0.36 -11.27 4.77
CA ILE A 16 0.32 -10.07 5.30
C ILE A 16 -0.46 -9.45 6.47
N ALA A 17 -1.78 -9.30 6.33
CA ALA A 17 -2.61 -8.73 7.38
C ALA A 17 -2.62 -9.60 8.66
N GLN A 18 -2.64 -10.92 8.50
CA GLN A 18 -2.58 -11.88 9.62
C GLN A 18 -1.21 -11.88 10.30
N ASP A 19 -0.11 -11.75 9.55
CA ASP A 19 1.24 -11.67 10.10
C ASP A 19 1.41 -10.41 10.96
N ILE A 20 0.89 -9.27 10.47
CA ILE A 20 0.81 -8.01 11.24
C ILE A 20 -0.06 -8.23 12.49
N GLN A 21 -1.20 -8.90 12.37
CA GLN A 21 -2.10 -9.15 13.50
C GLN A 21 -1.45 -9.97 14.61
N GLN A 22 -0.78 -11.07 14.25
CA GLN A 22 -0.10 -11.94 15.21
C GLN A 22 1.05 -11.21 15.91
N SER A 23 1.69 -10.29 15.20
CA SER A 23 2.83 -9.53 15.70
C SER A 23 2.43 -8.20 16.34
N TYR A 24 1.14 -7.85 16.34
CA TYR A 24 0.68 -6.48 16.57
C TYR A 24 1.07 -5.94 17.93
N GLU A 25 0.99 -6.76 18.99
CA GLU A 25 1.31 -6.33 20.36
C GLU A 25 2.83 -6.29 20.64
N PHE A 26 3.65 -6.92 19.81
CA PHE A 26 5.09 -7.08 20.05
C PHE A 26 5.96 -6.00 19.39
N PHE A 27 5.44 -5.26 18.42
CA PHE A 27 6.20 -4.25 17.65
C PHE A 27 5.45 -2.92 17.56
N ASP A 28 6.18 -1.81 17.47
CA ASP A 28 5.61 -0.45 17.43
C ASP A 28 5.22 0.01 16.02
N GLY A 29 5.75 -0.65 14.99
CA GLY A 29 5.49 -0.36 13.59
C GLY A 29 5.92 -1.51 12.68
N PHE A 30 5.48 -1.47 11.43
CA PHE A 30 5.68 -2.54 10.46
C PHE A 30 6.22 -1.98 9.15
N VAL A 31 7.20 -2.66 8.58
CA VAL A 31 7.68 -2.42 7.21
C VAL A 31 7.46 -3.67 6.39
N VAL A 32 6.73 -3.55 5.29
CA VAL A 32 6.43 -4.64 4.35
C VAL A 32 7.20 -4.39 3.06
N LEU A 33 8.16 -5.28 2.77
CA LEU A 33 8.85 -5.28 1.49
C LEU A 33 7.95 -5.90 0.42
N HIS A 34 7.78 -5.20 -0.70
CA HIS A 34 6.83 -5.56 -1.73
C HIS A 34 7.35 -5.19 -3.13
N GLY A 35 7.02 -6.00 -4.14
CA GLY A 35 7.29 -5.68 -5.55
C GLY A 35 6.44 -4.50 -6.03
N THR A 36 6.92 -3.71 -7.00
CA THR A 36 6.28 -2.41 -7.28
C THR A 36 5.01 -2.52 -8.15
N ASP A 37 4.78 -3.60 -8.89
CA ASP A 37 3.70 -3.67 -9.89
C ASP A 37 2.30 -3.60 -9.28
N THR A 38 2.07 -4.30 -8.15
CA THR A 38 0.78 -4.30 -7.45
C THR A 38 0.84 -3.66 -6.08
N LEU A 39 1.92 -2.95 -5.75
CA LEU A 39 2.13 -2.33 -4.44
C LEU A 39 0.97 -1.43 -4.01
N SER A 40 0.49 -0.57 -4.91
CA SER A 40 -0.65 0.32 -4.64
C SER A 40 -1.96 -0.44 -4.37
N TYR A 41 -2.16 -1.61 -5.00
CA TYR A 41 -3.31 -2.48 -4.73
C TYR A 41 -3.20 -3.09 -3.34
N THR A 42 -2.04 -3.67 -2.99
CA THR A 42 -1.80 -4.23 -1.65
C THR A 42 -1.93 -3.17 -0.56
N ALA A 43 -1.39 -1.96 -0.78
CA ALA A 43 -1.51 -0.85 0.16
C ALA A 43 -2.97 -0.42 0.38
N SER A 44 -3.76 -0.39 -0.69
CA SER A 44 -5.18 -0.09 -0.62
C SER A 44 -5.94 -1.20 0.11
N ALA A 45 -5.71 -2.47 -0.23
CA ALA A 45 -6.35 -3.61 0.42
C ALA A 45 -6.06 -3.63 1.93
N LEU A 46 -4.79 -3.55 2.33
CA LEU A 46 -4.40 -3.51 3.74
C LEU A 46 -5.01 -2.32 4.48
N SER A 47 -5.15 -1.16 3.83
CA SER A 47 -5.80 0.00 4.45
C SER A 47 -7.26 -0.26 4.84
N PHE A 48 -7.97 -1.15 4.13
CA PHE A 48 -9.34 -1.55 4.50
C PHE A 48 -9.34 -2.74 5.46
N MET A 49 -8.36 -3.64 5.33
CA MET A 49 -8.29 -4.85 6.16
C MET A 49 -7.88 -4.55 7.61
N LEU A 50 -6.98 -3.59 7.82
CA LEU A 50 -6.40 -3.23 9.11
C LEU A 50 -7.28 -2.16 9.81
N GLU A 51 -8.44 -2.57 10.29
CA GLU A 51 -9.39 -1.66 10.95
C GLU A 51 -8.89 -1.25 12.35
N ASN A 52 -9.09 0.02 12.70
CA ASN A 52 -8.62 0.62 13.95
C ASN A 52 -7.09 0.48 14.11
N LEU A 53 -6.36 0.57 13.00
CA LEU A 53 -4.91 0.63 13.00
C LEU A 53 -4.44 1.84 13.83
N GLY A 54 -3.56 1.57 14.79
CA GLY A 54 -2.96 2.56 15.69
C GLY A 54 -1.44 2.68 15.52
N LYS A 55 -0.84 1.88 14.64
CA LYS A 55 0.60 1.76 14.41
C LYS A 55 0.94 2.06 12.96
N THR A 56 2.17 2.46 12.73
CA THR A 56 2.66 2.80 11.38
C THR A 56 2.93 1.55 10.58
N VAL A 57 2.27 1.39 9.42
CA VAL A 57 2.52 0.28 8.48
C VAL A 57 3.02 0.88 7.17
N ILE A 58 4.27 0.64 6.80
CA ILE A 58 4.87 1.17 5.57
C ILE A 58 5.14 0.03 4.60
N ILE A 59 4.59 0.14 3.41
CA ILE A 59 4.91 -0.73 2.29
C ILE A 59 5.95 -0.03 1.43
N THR A 60 7.04 -0.72 1.14
CA THR A 60 8.14 -0.17 0.34
C THR A 60 8.74 -1.24 -0.56
N GLY A 61 9.53 -0.80 -1.52
CA GLY A 61 10.19 -1.65 -2.50
C GLY A 61 11.32 -0.91 -3.20
N SER A 62 11.71 -1.42 -4.35
CA SER A 62 12.78 -0.81 -5.16
C SER A 62 12.57 -1.09 -6.64
N GLN A 63 12.94 -0.14 -7.48
CA GLN A 63 13.02 -0.36 -8.93
C GLN A 63 14.30 -1.13 -9.31
N ILE A 64 15.37 -0.96 -8.53
CA ILE A 64 16.65 -1.66 -8.75
C ILE A 64 16.92 -2.55 -7.53
N PRO A 65 17.24 -3.85 -7.71
CA PRO A 65 17.52 -4.76 -6.59
C PRO A 65 18.53 -4.20 -5.59
N ILE A 66 18.29 -4.43 -4.29
CA ILE A 66 19.09 -3.84 -3.20
C ILE A 66 20.58 -4.22 -3.21
N PHE A 67 20.92 -5.32 -3.89
CA PHE A 67 22.30 -5.81 -4.01
C PHE A 67 23.10 -5.09 -5.10
N GLU A 68 22.44 -4.35 -5.99
CA GLU A 68 23.13 -3.56 -7.01
C GLU A 68 23.83 -2.35 -6.39
N THR A 69 24.95 -1.94 -7.00
CA THR A 69 25.74 -0.80 -6.52
C THR A 69 24.93 0.49 -6.50
N ARG A 70 24.18 0.76 -7.57
CA ARG A 70 23.32 1.94 -7.72
C ARG A 70 21.86 1.52 -7.59
N THR A 71 21.39 1.39 -6.35
CA THR A 71 20.02 0.96 -6.01
C THR A 71 19.27 2.04 -5.23
N ASP A 72 17.96 2.15 -5.46
CA ASP A 72 17.02 2.92 -4.64
C ASP A 72 16.53 2.14 -3.40
N GLY A 73 16.70 0.81 -3.38
CA GLY A 73 16.19 -0.05 -2.33
C GLY A 73 16.81 0.19 -0.95
N LYS A 74 18.09 0.57 -0.89
CA LYS A 74 18.77 0.90 0.38
C LYS A 74 18.11 2.11 1.04
N ASP A 75 17.94 3.19 0.29
CA ASP A 75 17.37 4.44 0.80
C ASP A 75 15.89 4.28 1.15
N ASN A 76 15.13 3.57 0.30
CA ASN A 76 13.72 3.29 0.53
C ASN A 76 13.50 2.46 1.80
N LEU A 77 14.27 1.37 1.99
CA LEU A 77 14.16 0.52 3.18
C LEU A 77 14.59 1.25 4.45
N MET A 78 15.76 1.91 4.44
CA MET A 78 16.27 2.63 5.61
C MET A 78 15.30 3.72 6.05
N SER A 79 14.79 4.50 5.10
CA SER A 79 13.83 5.57 5.41
C SER A 79 12.49 5.02 5.92
N ALA A 80 11.99 3.92 5.36
CA ALA A 80 10.79 3.27 5.86
C ALA A 80 10.97 2.80 7.31
N LEU A 81 12.11 2.17 7.64
CA LEU A 81 12.42 1.75 9.01
C LEU A 81 12.52 2.95 9.96
N ILE A 82 13.22 4.02 9.56
CA ILE A 82 13.32 5.26 10.36
C ILE A 82 11.92 5.82 10.65
N ILE A 83 11.06 5.93 9.63
CA ILE A 83 9.72 6.47 9.83
C ILE A 83 8.89 5.56 10.74
N ALA A 84 8.82 4.26 10.44
CA ALA A 84 8.01 3.32 11.19
C ALA A 84 8.43 3.18 12.66
N GLY A 85 9.74 3.31 12.95
CA GLY A 85 10.28 3.19 14.30
C GLY A 85 10.25 4.47 15.14
N ASN A 86 10.15 5.66 14.52
CA ASN A 86 10.27 6.93 15.25
C ASN A 86 8.99 7.79 15.23
N TYR A 87 8.03 7.50 14.35
CA TYR A 87 6.83 8.32 14.19
C TYR A 87 5.57 7.45 14.20
N VAL A 88 4.55 7.94 14.91
CA VAL A 88 3.24 7.32 14.99
C VAL A 88 2.33 7.93 13.93
N ILE A 89 2.19 7.22 12.81
CA ILE A 89 1.33 7.55 11.67
C ILE A 89 0.39 6.35 11.50
N PRO A 90 -0.81 6.35 12.12
CA PRO A 90 -1.68 5.17 12.24
C PRO A 90 -2.40 4.85 10.92
N GLU A 91 -1.64 4.63 9.86
CA GLU A 91 -2.10 4.41 8.50
C GLU A 91 -1.23 3.37 7.79
N VAL A 92 -1.81 2.74 6.76
CA VAL A 92 -1.04 2.01 5.76
C VAL A 92 -0.50 3.02 4.77
N CYS A 93 0.82 3.10 4.68
CA CYS A 93 1.55 4.06 3.89
C CYS A 93 2.39 3.38 2.81
N VAL A 94 2.76 4.15 1.78
CA VAL A 94 3.76 3.76 0.80
C VAL A 94 4.92 4.74 0.87
N PHE A 95 6.13 4.23 1.03
CA PHE A 95 7.33 5.07 1.01
C PHE A 95 8.12 4.82 -0.27
N PHE A 96 8.32 5.86 -1.08
CA PHE A 96 9.14 5.81 -2.29
C PHE A 96 9.76 7.17 -2.58
N ASN A 97 11.01 7.16 -3.04
CA ASN A 97 11.70 8.36 -3.53
C ASN A 97 11.58 9.55 -2.56
N SER A 98 11.94 9.31 -1.29
CA SER A 98 11.94 10.31 -0.22
C SER A 98 10.57 10.89 0.15
N LYS A 99 9.46 10.25 -0.25
CA LYS A 99 8.10 10.68 0.06
C LYS A 99 7.33 9.54 0.73
N LEU A 100 6.60 9.86 1.79
CA LEU A 100 5.63 8.98 2.42
C LEU A 100 4.22 9.37 1.96
N PHE A 101 3.52 8.45 1.33
CA PHE A 101 2.16 8.65 0.84
C PHE A 101 1.16 7.82 1.65
N ARG A 102 -0.07 8.30 1.75
CA ARG A 102 -1.21 7.48 2.18
C ARG A 102 -1.42 6.35 1.18
N GLY A 103 -1.38 5.10 1.64
CA GLY A 103 -1.30 3.92 0.76
C GLY A 103 -2.47 3.81 -0.23
N ASN A 104 -3.70 3.99 0.27
CA ASN A 104 -4.94 3.97 -0.53
C ASN A 104 -5.15 5.18 -1.46
N ARG A 105 -4.17 6.08 -1.56
CA ARG A 105 -4.17 7.22 -2.50
C ARG A 105 -3.08 7.13 -3.55
N THR A 106 -2.29 6.06 -3.53
CA THR A 106 -1.14 5.91 -4.42
C THR A 106 -1.50 5.23 -5.73
N ILE A 107 -0.78 5.60 -6.79
CA ILE A 107 -0.74 4.88 -8.06
C ILE A 107 0.70 4.77 -8.52
N LYS A 108 1.03 3.69 -9.23
CA LYS A 108 2.30 3.58 -9.96
C LYS A 108 2.20 4.42 -11.24
N ILE A 109 3.06 5.43 -11.38
CA ILE A 109 3.09 6.35 -12.52
C ILE A 109 4.24 6.06 -13.49
N SER A 110 5.25 5.30 -13.07
CA SER A 110 6.39 4.94 -13.92
C SER A 110 6.86 3.51 -13.65
N SER A 111 7.22 2.81 -14.71
CA SER A 111 7.89 1.50 -14.66
C SER A 111 9.41 1.61 -14.68
N ALA A 112 9.98 2.78 -14.96
CA ALA A 112 11.42 2.97 -15.17
C ALA A 112 12.05 4.03 -14.25
N ALA A 113 11.32 5.07 -13.88
CA ALA A 113 11.84 6.12 -13.01
C ALA A 113 11.90 5.66 -11.54
N LEU A 114 12.85 6.20 -10.78
CA LEU A 114 12.91 5.99 -9.32
C LEU A 114 11.72 6.66 -8.61
N ASP A 115 11.22 7.78 -9.15
CA ASP A 115 9.94 8.40 -8.74
C ASP A 115 8.76 7.60 -9.35
N ALA A 116 8.65 6.33 -8.97
CA ALA A 116 7.71 5.38 -9.57
C ALA A 116 6.26 5.56 -9.13
N PHE A 117 6.03 6.19 -7.96
CA PHE A 117 4.71 6.32 -7.34
C PHE A 117 4.32 7.77 -7.11
N ASN A 118 3.03 8.04 -7.20
CA ASN A 118 2.47 9.35 -6.89
C ASN A 118 1.10 9.22 -6.20
N SER A 119 0.68 10.28 -5.53
CA SER A 119 -0.65 10.45 -4.95
C SER A 119 -1.30 11.69 -5.58
N PRO A 120 -2.04 11.54 -6.69
CA PRO A 120 -2.48 12.68 -7.51
C PRO A 120 -3.42 13.65 -6.79
N ASN A 121 -4.23 13.13 -5.86
CA ASN A 121 -5.34 13.89 -5.25
C ASN A 121 -5.12 14.18 -3.75
N VAL A 122 -4.00 13.74 -3.17
CA VAL A 122 -3.69 13.92 -1.75
C VAL A 122 -2.20 14.18 -1.61
N THR A 123 -1.82 15.19 -0.82
CA THR A 123 -0.41 15.51 -0.57
C THR A 123 0.30 14.35 0.17
N PRO A 124 1.63 14.19 0.00
CA PRO A 124 2.40 13.27 0.81
C PRO A 124 2.22 13.57 2.31
N LEU A 125 2.11 12.52 3.12
CA LEU A 125 2.02 12.60 4.58
C LEU A 125 3.35 13.05 5.20
N ALA A 126 4.46 12.66 4.58
CA ALA A 126 5.79 13.10 4.97
C ALA A 126 6.76 13.21 3.80
N LYS A 127 7.81 13.99 3.98
CA LYS A 127 8.96 14.09 3.09
C LYS A 127 10.24 13.85 3.88
N MET A 128 11.09 12.99 3.35
CA MET A 128 12.41 12.69 3.89
C MET A 128 13.41 13.63 3.21
N GLY A 129 13.96 14.57 3.96
CA GLY A 129 15.06 15.43 3.51
C GLY A 129 16.23 15.35 4.49
N ILE A 130 16.94 16.46 4.68
CA ILE A 130 17.87 16.60 5.81
C ILE A 130 17.14 16.35 7.13
N ASN A 131 15.91 16.85 7.22
CA ASN A 131 14.97 16.59 8.30
C ASN A 131 13.77 15.80 7.77
N VAL A 132 13.06 15.10 8.65
CA VAL A 132 11.77 14.47 8.34
C VAL A 132 10.66 15.49 8.53
N GLU A 133 9.99 15.87 7.45
CA GLU A 133 8.86 16.80 7.48
C GLU A 133 7.56 16.02 7.42
N ILE A 134 6.75 16.07 8.48
CA ILE A 134 5.46 15.36 8.57
C ILE A 134 4.31 16.36 8.58
N ASP A 135 3.34 16.17 7.68
CA ASP A 135 2.09 16.91 7.69
C ASP A 135 1.06 16.26 8.62
N TYR A 136 1.21 16.51 9.91
CA TYR A 136 0.31 15.98 10.95
C TYR A 136 -1.16 16.37 10.78
N ARG A 137 -1.48 17.40 9.99
CA ARG A 137 -2.87 17.83 9.73
C ARG A 137 -3.54 16.91 8.71
N SER A 138 -2.76 16.29 7.84
CA SER A 138 -3.25 15.35 6.83
C SER A 138 -3.47 13.94 7.38
N ILE A 139 -2.82 13.60 8.50
CA ILE A 139 -2.90 12.28 9.15
C ILE A 139 -4.29 12.08 9.78
N PHE A 140 -4.93 10.96 9.44
CA PHE A 140 -6.20 10.58 10.04
C PHE A 140 -6.01 10.21 11.52
N ARG A 141 -6.83 10.79 12.40
CA ARG A 141 -6.84 10.47 13.83
C ARG A 141 -8.24 9.96 14.20
N PRO A 142 -8.40 8.69 14.58
CA PRO A 142 -9.69 8.20 15.03
C PRO A 142 -10.13 8.93 16.30
N CYS A 143 -11.39 9.36 16.34
CA CYS A 143 -11.99 10.00 17.51
C CYS A 143 -12.50 8.99 18.55
N THR A 144 -12.44 7.69 18.22
CA THR A 144 -12.94 6.59 19.04
C THR A 144 -11.82 5.58 19.29
N VAL A 145 -11.68 5.16 20.54
CA VAL A 145 -10.77 4.08 20.90
C VAL A 145 -11.49 2.75 20.64
N ALA A 146 -10.99 2.00 19.67
CA ALA A 146 -11.46 0.66 19.35
C ALA A 146 -10.27 -0.29 19.19
N LYS A 147 -10.50 -1.57 19.44
CA LYS A 147 -9.45 -2.58 19.34
C LYS A 147 -9.12 -2.82 17.86
N PHE A 148 -7.83 -2.87 17.56
CA PHE A 148 -7.32 -3.27 16.25
C PHE A 148 -7.90 -4.62 15.82
N THR A 149 -8.43 -4.68 14.59
CA THR A 149 -9.11 -5.85 14.03
C THR A 149 -8.70 -6.05 12.58
N VAL A 150 -8.56 -7.30 12.15
CA VAL A 150 -8.24 -7.65 10.76
C VAL A 150 -9.44 -8.28 10.05
N HIS A 151 -9.83 -7.70 8.93
CA HIS A 151 -10.83 -8.25 8.02
C HIS A 151 -10.18 -9.16 6.99
N SER A 152 -10.23 -10.47 7.22
CA SER A 152 -9.63 -11.48 6.32
C SER A 152 -10.56 -11.93 5.20
N LYS A 153 -11.87 -11.67 5.31
CA LYS A 153 -12.86 -12.09 4.31
C LYS A 153 -13.05 -11.01 3.25
N LEU A 154 -12.33 -11.14 2.14
CA LEU A 154 -12.48 -10.30 0.96
C LEU A 154 -13.46 -10.94 -0.03
N ASN A 155 -14.17 -10.11 -0.80
CA ASN A 155 -15.02 -10.60 -1.88
C ASN A 155 -14.20 -10.65 -3.17
N GLU A 156 -14.02 -11.87 -3.71
CA GLU A 156 -13.24 -12.09 -4.93
C GLU A 156 -14.02 -11.76 -6.21
N ASN A 157 -15.36 -11.64 -6.12
CA ASN A 157 -16.23 -11.36 -7.26
C ASN A 157 -16.31 -9.85 -7.53
N VAL A 158 -15.16 -9.20 -7.65
CA VAL A 158 -15.02 -7.79 -8.00
C VAL A 158 -14.11 -7.63 -9.20
N GLY A 159 -14.46 -6.73 -10.12
CA GLY A 159 -13.72 -6.48 -11.34
C GLY A 159 -13.38 -5.00 -11.52
N ILE A 160 -12.46 -4.71 -12.44
CA ILE A 160 -12.21 -3.34 -12.91
C ILE A 160 -12.48 -3.32 -14.42
N LEU A 161 -13.52 -2.61 -14.84
CA LEU A 161 -13.84 -2.44 -16.26
C LEU A 161 -13.38 -1.07 -16.74
N ARG A 162 -12.28 -1.05 -17.50
CA ARG A 162 -11.81 0.18 -18.15
C ARG A 162 -12.56 0.43 -19.45
N ILE A 163 -13.40 1.45 -19.48
CA ILE A 163 -14.15 1.86 -20.68
C ILE A 163 -13.21 2.54 -21.68
N PHE A 164 -13.43 2.28 -22.97
CA PHE A 164 -12.73 2.92 -24.09
C PHE A 164 -13.69 3.24 -25.23
N PRO A 165 -13.36 4.18 -26.14
CA PRO A 165 -14.23 4.55 -27.26
C PRO A 165 -14.59 3.34 -28.14
N ASN A 166 -15.86 3.24 -28.55
CA ASN A 166 -16.41 2.12 -29.32
C ASN A 166 -16.38 0.76 -28.61
N MET A 167 -16.32 0.72 -27.28
CA MET A 167 -16.51 -0.52 -26.52
C MET A 167 -17.93 -1.08 -26.80
N PRO A 168 -18.05 -2.31 -27.33
CA PRO A 168 -19.35 -2.91 -27.60
C PRO A 168 -20.13 -3.17 -26.30
N THR A 169 -21.44 -2.94 -26.33
CA THR A 169 -22.33 -3.22 -25.20
C THR A 169 -22.34 -4.71 -24.83
N GLN A 170 -22.14 -5.59 -25.82
CA GLN A 170 -22.00 -7.03 -25.59
C GLN A 170 -20.79 -7.36 -24.69
N THR A 171 -19.67 -6.66 -24.87
CA THR A 171 -18.47 -6.85 -24.03
C THR A 171 -18.74 -6.45 -22.58
N ILE A 172 -19.47 -5.34 -22.37
CA ILE A 172 -19.89 -4.88 -21.04
C ILE A 172 -20.81 -5.92 -20.41
N SER A 173 -21.85 -6.34 -21.13
CA SER A 173 -22.81 -7.35 -20.64
C SER A 173 -22.14 -8.69 -20.32
N ALA A 174 -21.13 -9.08 -21.09
CA ALA A 174 -20.35 -10.29 -20.84
C ALA A 174 -19.47 -10.16 -19.59
N PHE A 175 -18.82 -9.00 -19.39
CA PHE A 175 -18.01 -8.73 -18.21
C PHE A 175 -18.84 -8.70 -16.92
N LEU A 176 -20.09 -8.24 -16.99
CA LEU A 176 -21.02 -8.12 -15.85
C LEU A 176 -21.80 -9.41 -15.54
N GLN A 177 -21.52 -10.53 -16.21
CA GLN A 177 -22.21 -11.79 -15.90
C GLN A 177 -21.91 -12.27 -14.48
N ALA A 178 -22.86 -13.02 -13.91
CA ALA A 178 -22.63 -13.72 -12.64
C ALA A 178 -21.36 -14.60 -12.75
N PRO A 179 -20.53 -14.68 -11.69
CA PRO A 179 -20.80 -14.32 -10.30
C PRO A 179 -20.41 -12.89 -9.89
N MET A 180 -20.15 -11.96 -10.82
CA MET A 180 -19.69 -10.60 -10.50
C MET A 180 -20.64 -9.85 -9.55
N LEU A 181 -20.10 -9.29 -8.47
CA LEU A 181 -20.85 -8.54 -7.45
C LEU A 181 -20.48 -7.05 -7.38
N GLY A 182 -19.37 -6.63 -8.00
CA GLY A 182 -18.98 -5.22 -8.09
C GLY A 182 -18.01 -4.95 -9.24
N VAL A 183 -18.14 -3.78 -9.90
CA VAL A 183 -17.30 -3.30 -11.01
C VAL A 183 -17.05 -1.81 -10.87
#